data_AF-A0A8T4CFW4-F1
#
_entry.id   AF-A0A8T4CFW4-F1
#
_cell.length_a   1.000
_cell.length_b   1.000
_cell.length_c   1.000
_cell.angle_alpha   90.00
_cell.angle_beta   90.00
_cell.angle_gamma   90.00
#
_symmetry.space_group_name_H-M   'P 1'
#
loop_
_entity.id
_entity.type
_entity.pdbx_description
1 polymer ?
#
loop_
_entity_poly.entity_id
_entity_poly.type
_entity_poly.pdbx_seq_one_letter_code
_entity_poly.pdbx_strand_id
1 'polypeptide(L)'
;MKEIILLGHPGKLVKLAAGIFNTHHKVADARHEVIAAYAGAVGADSQLVNRILQSNTTEEAIVLLKQANLLQQTFDKIAERVGSRVTDRVKNKAKIGVILVSLEGAILGTNESDRSAK
;
A
#
# COMPACT_ATOMS: atom_id res chain seq x y z
N MET A 1 -23.97 4.56 9.12
CA MET A 1 -22.71 5.06 8.56
C MET A 1 -22.39 4.22 7.32
N LYS A 2 -21.96 4.80 6.19
CA LYS A 2 -21.63 4.00 5.00
C LYS A 2 -20.28 3.33 5.20
N GLU A 3 -20.17 2.06 4.84
CA GLU A 3 -18.89 1.35 4.75
C GLU A 3 -18.46 1.28 3.28
N ILE A 4 -17.20 1.59 3.00
CA ILE A 4 -16.62 1.57 1.65
C ILE A 4 -15.35 0.73 1.72
N ILE A 5 -15.23 -0.25 0.83
CA ILE A 5 -14.02 -1.04 0.66
C ILE A 5 -13.28 -0.54 -0.59
N LEU A 6 -12.04 -0.13 -0.39
CA LEU A 6 -11.09 0.16 -1.45
C LEU A 6 -10.28 -1.10 -1.75
N LEU A 7 -10.66 -1.80 -2.81
CA LEU A 7 -9.92 -2.95 -3.31
C LEU A 7 -9.13 -2.55 -4.56
N GLY A 8 -7.85 -2.90 -4.60
CA GLY A 8 -7.08 -2.67 -5.80
C GLY A 8 -5.58 -2.92 -5.70
N HIS A 9 -4.96 -2.74 -6.85
CA HIS A 9 -3.53 -2.98 -7.01
C HIS A 9 -2.67 -1.92 -6.30
N PRO A 10 -1.56 -2.29 -5.63
CA PRO A 10 -0.64 -1.35 -5.01
C PRO A 10 -0.19 -0.24 -5.95
N GLY A 11 0.05 -0.54 -7.23
CA GLY A 11 0.47 0.45 -8.23
C GLY A 11 -0.47 1.67 -8.40
N LYS A 12 -1.68 1.64 -7.84
CA LYS A 12 -2.57 2.80 -7.74
C LYS A 12 -2.77 3.23 -6.29
N LEU A 13 -3.13 2.29 -5.41
CA LEU A 13 -3.59 2.62 -4.06
C LEU A 13 -2.47 3.14 -3.15
N VAL A 14 -1.21 2.75 -3.35
CA VAL A 14 -0.08 3.25 -2.52
C VAL A 14 0.04 4.78 -2.60
N LYS A 15 -0.36 5.39 -3.72
CA LYS A 15 -0.34 6.85 -3.91
C LYS A 15 -1.23 7.57 -2.91
N LEU A 16 -2.33 6.93 -2.49
CA LEU A 16 -3.25 7.50 -1.51
C LEU A 16 -2.58 7.63 -0.14
N ALA A 17 -1.63 6.76 0.21
CA ALA A 17 -0.86 6.87 1.45
C ALA A 17 -0.01 8.16 1.49
N ALA A 18 0.48 8.59 0.33
CA ALA A 18 1.16 9.87 0.13
C ALA A 18 0.20 11.08 -0.01
N GLY A 19 -1.12 10.86 0.03
CA GLY A 19 -2.11 11.92 -0.19
C GLY A 19 -2.32 12.31 -1.66
N ILE A 20 -1.79 11.51 -2.60
CA ILE A 20 -1.96 11.71 -4.03
C ILE A 20 -3.25 11.03 -4.48
N PHE A 21 -4.35 11.79 -4.51
CA PHE A 21 -5.67 11.27 -4.90
C PHE A 21 -5.91 11.24 -6.41
N ASN A 22 -5.04 11.90 -7.20
CA ASN A 22 -5.01 11.67 -8.63
C ASN A 22 -4.12 10.47 -8.93
N THR A 23 -4.73 9.31 -9.12
CA THR A 23 -3.99 8.04 -9.25
C THR A 23 -3.46 7.79 -10.66
N HIS A 24 -3.66 8.70 -11.60
CA HIS A 24 -3.16 8.54 -12.97
C HIS A 24 -1.63 8.63 -13.00
N HIS A 25 -0.96 7.64 -13.60
CA HIS A 25 0.51 7.53 -13.61
C HIS A 25 1.20 8.75 -14.21
N LYS A 26 0.58 9.42 -15.19
CA LYS A 26 1.12 10.63 -15.84
C LYS A 26 1.08 11.90 -14.98
N VAL A 27 0.34 11.93 -13.87
CA VAL A 27 0.09 13.17 -13.11
C VAL A 27 1.01 13.27 -11.89
N ALA A 28 1.19 12.18 -11.17
CA ALA A 28 2.08 12.10 -10.03
C ALA A 28 2.50 10.65 -9.80
N ASP A 29 3.76 10.45 -9.46
CA ASP A 29 4.30 9.16 -9.06
C ASP A 29 5.04 9.30 -7.74
N ALA A 30 4.84 8.30 -6.88
CA ALA A 30 5.48 8.18 -5.56
C ALA A 30 5.44 6.72 -5.08
N ARG A 31 5.27 5.76 -6.02
CA ARG A 31 4.96 4.37 -5.67
C ARG A 31 6.10 3.74 -4.90
N HIS A 32 7.32 3.86 -5.41
CA HIS A 32 8.50 3.26 -4.84
C HIS A 32 8.94 3.97 -3.57
N GLU A 33 8.81 5.28 -3.50
CA GLU A 33 9.13 6.10 -2.32
C GLU A 33 8.23 5.73 -1.15
N VAL A 34 6.92 5.56 -1.39
CA VAL A 34 5.98 5.10 -0.36
C VAL A 34 6.33 3.68 0.08
N ILE A 35 6.52 2.75 -0.86
CA ILE A 35 6.82 1.35 -0.52
C ILE A 35 8.14 1.28 0.28
N ALA A 36 9.18 1.98 -0.16
CA ALA A 36 10.48 2.04 0.50
C ALA A 36 10.40 2.64 1.91
N ALA A 37 9.64 3.73 2.09
CA ALA A 37 9.45 4.36 3.40
C ALA A 37 8.78 3.42 4.40
N TYR A 38 7.70 2.74 3.99
CA TYR A 38 7.02 1.79 4.87
C TYR A 38 7.80 0.49 5.06
N ALA A 39 8.56 0.04 4.06
CA ALA A 39 9.49 -1.08 4.20
C ALA A 39 10.55 -0.77 5.27
N GLY A 40 11.18 0.41 5.21
CA GLY A 40 12.12 0.87 6.24
C GLY A 40 11.48 0.95 7.63
N ALA A 41 10.24 1.44 7.70
CA ALA A 41 9.50 1.52 8.96
C ALA A 41 9.15 0.15 9.58
N VAL A 42 9.20 -0.96 8.82
CA VAL A 42 9.03 -2.33 9.32
C VAL A 42 10.35 -3.11 9.42
N GLY A 43 11.49 -2.42 9.28
CA GLY A 43 12.81 -3.02 9.51
C GLY A 43 13.56 -3.45 8.25
N ALA A 44 13.17 -3.00 7.05
CA ALA A 44 14.01 -3.15 5.87
C ALA A 44 15.34 -2.41 6.07
N ASP A 45 16.45 -3.06 5.73
CA ASP A 45 17.76 -2.43 5.74
C ASP A 45 17.91 -1.41 4.59
N SER A 46 18.99 -0.62 4.66
CA SER A 46 19.28 0.39 3.65
C SER A 46 19.47 -0.21 2.26
N GLN A 47 19.99 -1.42 2.15
CA GLN A 47 20.21 -2.09 0.87
C GLN A 47 18.87 -2.41 0.19
N LEU A 48 17.93 -3.00 0.92
CA LEU A 48 16.59 -3.32 0.43
C LEU A 48 15.82 -2.05 0.09
N VAL A 49 15.87 -1.02 0.95
CA VAL A 49 15.25 0.29 0.69
C VAL A 49 15.76 0.87 -0.64
N ASN A 50 17.08 0.88 -0.87
CA ASN A 50 17.66 1.37 -2.11
C ASN A 50 17.21 0.53 -3.33
N ARG A 51 17.15 -0.80 -3.22
CA ARG A 51 16.66 -1.66 -4.30
C ARG A 51 15.19 -1.40 -4.65
N ILE A 52 14.35 -1.14 -3.65
CA ILE A 52 12.95 -0.77 -3.87
C ILE A 52 12.85 0.57 -4.59
N LEU A 53 13.64 1.57 -4.17
CA LEU A 53 13.68 2.88 -4.83
C LEU A 53 14.16 2.81 -6.29
N GLN A 54 15.02 1.85 -6.61
CA GLN A 54 15.55 1.63 -7.96
C GLN A 54 14.69 0.68 -8.82
N SER A 55 13.61 0.12 -8.27
CA SER A 55 12.76 -0.82 -9.00
C SER A 55 12.02 -0.12 -10.15
N ASN A 56 11.86 -0.81 -11.29
CA ASN A 56 11.15 -0.27 -12.45
C ASN A 56 9.64 -0.36 -12.30
N THR A 57 9.17 -1.40 -11.60
CA THR A 57 7.75 -1.72 -11.47
C THR A 57 7.37 -1.93 -10.02
N THR A 58 6.07 -1.87 -9.74
CA THR A 58 5.55 -2.21 -8.41
C THR A 58 5.68 -3.71 -8.12
N GLU A 59 5.56 -4.56 -9.15
CA GLU A 59 5.76 -6.01 -9.01
C GLU A 59 7.18 -6.37 -8.59
N GLU A 60 8.17 -5.70 -9.15
CA GLU A 60 9.57 -5.87 -8.75
C GLU A 60 9.75 -5.56 -7.26
N ALA A 61 9.19 -4.44 -6.78
CA ALA A 61 9.23 -4.09 -5.35
C ALA A 61 8.49 -5.12 -4.47
N ILE A 62 7.37 -5.66 -4.93
CA ILE A 62 6.64 -6.74 -4.24
C ILE A 62 7.52 -7.99 -4.11
N VAL A 63 8.21 -8.39 -5.18
CA VAL A 63 9.13 -9.54 -5.15
C VAL A 63 10.28 -9.32 -4.16
N LEU A 64 10.89 -8.13 -4.15
CA LEU A 64 11.95 -7.78 -3.21
C LEU A 64 11.48 -7.90 -1.75
N LEU A 65 10.31 -7.35 -1.43
CA LEU A 65 9.73 -7.44 -0.09
C LEU A 65 9.36 -8.87 0.31
N LYS A 66 8.88 -9.67 -0.65
CA LYS A 66 8.58 -11.09 -0.44
C LYS A 66 9.83 -11.88 -0.10
N GLN A 67 10.92 -11.68 -0.83
CA GLN A 67 12.22 -12.30 -0.56
C GLN A 67 12.77 -11.93 0.84
N ALA A 68 12.49 -10.72 1.30
CA ALA A 68 12.90 -10.23 2.60
C ALA A 68 11.95 -10.62 3.75
N ASN A 69 10.84 -11.32 3.49
CA ASN A 69 9.78 -11.61 4.46
C ASN A 69 9.13 -10.36 5.10
N LEU A 70 9.15 -9.22 4.40
CA LEU A 70 8.59 -7.94 4.87
C LEU A 70 7.34 -7.51 4.11
N LEU A 71 6.89 -8.29 3.13
CA LEU A 71 5.78 -7.97 2.23
C LEU A 71 4.50 -7.58 3.00
N GLN A 72 3.98 -8.49 3.81
CA GLN A 72 2.71 -8.28 4.50
C GLN A 72 2.76 -7.11 5.47
N GLN A 73 3.80 -7.04 6.31
CA GLN A 73 3.97 -5.95 7.28
C GLN A 73 4.04 -4.58 6.59
N THR A 74 4.73 -4.50 5.45
CA THR A 74 4.83 -3.27 4.66
C THR A 74 3.47 -2.87 4.10
N PHE A 75 2.76 -3.80 3.46
CA PHE A 75 1.49 -3.49 2.81
C PHE A 75 0.32 -3.30 3.78
N ASP A 76 0.33 -3.93 4.95
CA ASP A 76 -0.63 -3.66 6.04
C ASP A 76 -0.48 -2.21 6.51
N LYS A 77 0.75 -1.74 6.81
CA LYS A 77 0.99 -0.33 7.17
C LYS A 77 0.59 0.66 6.07
N ILE A 78 0.85 0.31 4.81
CA ILE A 78 0.39 1.15 3.69
C ILE A 78 -1.13 1.18 3.65
N ALA A 79 -1.81 0.04 3.77
CA ALA A 79 -3.26 -0.03 3.77
C ALA A 79 -3.87 0.79 4.92
N GLU A 80 -3.32 0.69 6.13
CA GLU A 80 -3.67 1.55 7.28
C GLU A 80 -3.57 3.02 6.92
N ARG A 81 -2.45 3.43 6.31
CA ARG A 81 -2.28 4.83 5.92
C ARG A 81 -3.28 5.25 4.85
N VAL A 82 -3.53 4.43 3.84
CA VAL A 82 -4.54 4.70 2.81
C VAL A 82 -5.91 4.91 3.47
N GLY A 83 -6.31 4.00 4.37
CA GLY A 83 -7.57 4.08 5.09
C GLY A 83 -7.72 5.38 5.88
N SER A 84 -6.68 5.77 6.63
CA SER A 84 -6.63 7.05 7.34
C SER A 84 -6.77 8.25 6.38
N ARG A 85 -5.98 8.30 5.31
CA ARG A 85 -5.99 9.42 4.34
C ARG A 85 -7.34 9.57 3.64
N VAL A 86 -7.98 8.47 3.30
CA VAL A 86 -9.29 8.49 2.64
C VAL A 86 -10.38 8.89 3.63
N THR A 87 -10.35 8.36 4.86
CA THR A 87 -11.26 8.75 5.94
C THR A 87 -11.22 10.26 6.18
N ASP A 88 -10.03 10.84 6.26
CA ASP A 88 -9.84 12.29 6.38
C ASP A 88 -10.44 13.04 5.18
N ARG A 89 -10.17 12.57 3.96
CA ARG A 89 -10.67 13.20 2.72
C ARG A 89 -12.20 13.23 2.67
N VAL A 90 -12.87 12.17 3.14
CA VAL A 90 -14.33 12.11 3.18
C VAL A 90 -14.92 12.76 4.44
N LYS A 91 -14.10 13.43 5.26
CA LYS A 91 -14.50 14.11 6.52
C LYS A 91 -15.24 13.17 7.48
N ASN A 92 -14.72 11.96 7.67
CA ASN A 92 -15.29 10.94 8.56
C ASN A 92 -16.75 10.53 8.23
N LYS A 93 -17.22 10.75 7.00
CA LYS A 93 -18.59 10.41 6.57
C LYS A 93 -18.78 8.92 6.21
N ALA A 94 -17.68 8.17 6.11
CA ALA A 94 -17.70 6.75 5.81
C ALA A 94 -16.56 6.03 6.55
N LYS A 95 -16.78 4.76 6.89
CA LYS A 95 -15.75 3.84 7.34
C LYS A 95 -15.06 3.24 6.12
N ILE A 96 -13.73 3.23 6.11
CA ILE A 96 -12.92 2.83 4.96
C ILE A 96 -12.15 1.54 5.27
N GLY A 97 -12.51 0.47 4.57
CA GLY A 97 -11.69 -0.74 4.45
C GLY A 97 -10.75 -0.62 3.24
N VAL A 98 -9.56 -1.21 3.31
CA VAL A 98 -8.55 -1.20 2.26
C VAL A 98 -7.99 -2.61 2.11
N ILE A 99 -8.03 -3.12 0.89
CA ILE A 99 -7.47 -4.43 0.52
C ILE A 99 -6.54 -4.21 -0.68
N LEU A 100 -5.25 -4.45 -0.45
CA LEU A 100 -4.23 -4.41 -1.50
C LEU A 100 -4.05 -5.81 -2.08
N VAL A 101 -4.18 -5.93 -3.40
CA VAL A 101 -4.10 -7.22 -4.12
C VAL A 101 -3.05 -7.19 -5.23
N SER A 102 -2.34 -8.29 -5.47
CA SER A 102 -1.46 -8.45 -6.63
C SER A 102 -2.26 -8.59 -7.93
N LEU A 103 -1.56 -8.60 -9.07
CA LEU A 103 -2.19 -8.86 -10.37
C LEU A 103 -2.82 -10.25 -10.46
N GLU A 104 -2.28 -11.22 -9.71
CA GLU A 104 -2.77 -12.60 -9.62
C GLU A 104 -3.90 -12.77 -8.58
N GLY A 105 -4.32 -11.68 -7.93
CA GLY A 105 -5.41 -11.68 -6.95
C GLY A 105 -5.00 -12.10 -5.53
N ALA A 106 -3.70 -12.26 -5.25
CA ALA A 106 -3.24 -12.54 -3.89
C ALA A 106 -3.37 -11.29 -2.99
N ILE A 107 -3.86 -11.45 -1.76
CA ILE A 107 -3.92 -10.37 -0.79
C ILE A 107 -2.51 -10.06 -0.30
N LEU A 108 -2.10 -8.79 -0.45
CA LEU A 108 -0.79 -8.29 -0.05
C LEU A 108 -0.82 -7.60 1.32
N GLY A 109 -1.92 -6.90 1.62
CA GLY A 109 -2.14 -6.31 2.93
C GLY A 109 -3.51 -5.66 3.09
N THR A 110 -3.93 -5.48 4.34
CA THR A 110 -5.24 -4.94 4.72
C THR A 110 -5.12 -3.94 5.86
N ASN A 111 -6.05 -2.99 5.95
CA ASN A 111 -6.13 -2.07 7.09
C ASN A 111 -7.09 -2.54 8.19
N GLU A 112 -7.84 -3.61 7.93
CA GLU A 112 -8.70 -4.23 8.93
C GLU A 112 -7.91 -5.34 9.62
N SER A 113 -7.92 -5.30 10.95
CA SER A 113 -7.25 -6.29 11.82
C SER A 113 -7.96 -7.64 11.80
N ASP A 114 -9.14 -7.74 11.19
CA ASP A 114 -9.98 -8.93 11.21
C ASP A 114 -9.75 -9.79 9.96
N ARG A 115 -8.88 -10.79 10.09
CA ARG A 115 -8.50 -11.74 9.04
C ARG A 115 -9.55 -12.85 8.83
N SER A 116 -10.82 -12.53 9.06
CA SER A 116 -11.95 -13.47 9.01
C SER A 116 -12.53 -13.65 7.60
N ALA A 117 -11.66 -13.66 6.60
CA ALA A 117 -11.94 -14.18 5.27
C ALA A 117 -10.92 -15.28 4.97
N LYS A 118 -11.03 -16.38 5.74
CA LYS A 118 -10.46 -17.69 5.39
C LYS A 118 -11.52 -18.52 4.68
#